data_AF-A0A2X4TKL2-F1
#
_entry.id   AF-A0A2X4TKL2-F1
#
_cell.length_a   1.000
_cell.length_b   1.000
_cell.length_c   1.000
_cell.angle_alpha   90.00
_cell.angle_beta   90.00
_cell.angle_gamma   90.00
#
_symmetry.space_group_name_H-M   'P 1'
#
loop_
_entity.id
_entity.type
_entity.pdbx_description
1 polymer ?
#
loop_
_entity_poly.entity_id
_entity_poly.type
_entity_poly.pdbx_seq_one_letter_code
_entity_poly.pdbx_strand_id
1 'polypeptide(L)'
;MFHREALKSAHVALMDIDQTRLEESHIVVRKLMDSAGASGRITCHTNQKAALQDADFVVVAFQIGGYEPCTVTDFEVCKRHGLEQTIADTLGPGGIMRALRTIPHLWRICEDMTEVCPKATMLNYVNPMAMNTWAMYARYPHIKQVGLCHSVQGTAEELARDLNIDPASLRYRCAGINHMAFYLELDAQNG
;
A
#
# COMPACT_ATOMS: atom_id res chain seq x y z
N MET A 1 -8.19 -1.00 12.83
CA MET A 1 -9.34 -1.52 12.04
C MET A 1 -10.49 -1.95 12.94
N PHE A 2 -10.32 -3.01 13.74
CA PHE A 2 -11.40 -3.69 14.47
C PHE A 2 -12.00 -2.94 15.67
N HIS A 3 -11.38 -1.85 16.13
CA HIS A 3 -12.00 -0.96 17.14
C HIS A 3 -13.17 -0.15 16.59
N ARG A 4 -13.39 -0.15 15.27
CA ARG A 4 -14.57 0.46 14.65
C ARG A 4 -15.70 -0.57 14.60
N GLU A 5 -16.86 -0.22 15.13
CA GLU A 5 -18.00 -1.14 15.24
C GLU A 5 -18.40 -1.77 13.90
N ALA A 6 -18.39 -0.96 12.82
CA ALA A 6 -18.70 -1.41 11.46
C ALA A 6 -17.77 -2.51 10.93
N LEU A 7 -16.60 -2.73 11.55
CA LEU A 7 -15.60 -3.71 11.10
C LEU A 7 -15.39 -4.87 12.08
N LYS A 8 -16.08 -4.88 13.23
CA LYS A 8 -15.92 -5.96 14.24
C LYS A 8 -16.37 -7.32 13.72
N SER A 9 -17.35 -7.36 12.83
CA SER A 9 -17.87 -8.58 12.22
C SER A 9 -17.32 -8.82 10.81
N ALA A 10 -16.31 -8.07 10.38
CA ALA A 10 -15.78 -8.15 9.03
C ALA A 10 -15.19 -9.54 8.74
N HIS A 11 -15.34 -10.00 7.50
CA HIS A 11 -14.57 -11.13 6.99
C HIS A 11 -13.27 -10.61 6.39
N VAL A 12 -12.14 -11.11 6.90
CA VAL A 12 -10.80 -10.83 6.39
C VAL A 12 -10.28 -12.03 5.61
N ALA A 13 -10.15 -11.87 4.30
CA ALA A 13 -9.46 -12.84 3.45
C ALA A 13 -7.99 -12.44 3.33
N LEU A 14 -7.10 -13.23 3.95
CA LEU A 14 -5.66 -13.08 3.82
C LEU A 14 -5.18 -13.88 2.61
N MET A 15 -4.31 -13.27 1.83
CA MET A 15 -3.72 -13.89 0.66
C MET A 15 -2.22 -13.61 0.61
N ASP A 16 -1.44 -14.68 0.50
CA ASP A 16 -0.02 -14.64 0.19
C ASP A 16 0.32 -15.91 -0.60
N ILE A 17 1.34 -15.84 -1.45
CA ILE A 17 1.86 -17.01 -2.16
C ILE A 17 2.77 -17.86 -1.26
N ASP A 18 3.31 -17.26 -0.20
CA ASP A 18 4.13 -17.92 0.80
C ASP A 18 3.26 -18.34 1.99
N GLN A 19 3.13 -19.65 2.16
CA GLN A 19 2.32 -20.25 3.21
C GLN A 19 2.80 -19.84 4.63
N THR A 20 4.10 -19.68 4.84
CA THR A 20 4.67 -19.30 6.14
C THR A 20 4.27 -17.88 6.49
N ARG A 21 4.46 -16.94 5.56
CA ARG A 21 4.09 -15.52 5.74
C ARG A 21 2.58 -15.35 5.90
N LEU A 22 1.79 -16.19 5.22
CA LEU A 22 0.34 -16.22 5.35
C LEU A 22 -0.09 -16.64 6.76
N GLU A 23 0.54 -17.66 7.33
CA GLU A 23 0.30 -18.13 8.69
C GLU A 23 0.69 -17.08 9.73
N GLU A 24 1.84 -16.42 9.55
CA GLU A 24 2.26 -15.29 10.40
C GLU A 24 1.23 -14.15 10.37
N SER A 25 0.78 -13.78 9.17
CA SER A 25 -0.26 -12.75 8.99
C SER A 25 -1.57 -13.15 9.67
N HIS A 26 -1.97 -14.42 9.57
CA HIS A 26 -3.15 -14.94 10.27
C HIS A 26 -3.05 -14.75 11.78
N ILE A 27 -1.91 -15.12 12.37
CA ILE A 27 -1.68 -14.99 13.81
C ILE A 27 -1.78 -13.53 14.25
N VAL A 28 -1.17 -12.60 13.50
CA VAL A 28 -1.22 -11.17 13.81
C VAL A 28 -2.65 -10.63 13.72
N VAL A 29 -3.37 -10.91 12.64
CA VAL A 29 -4.74 -10.42 12.46
C VAL A 29 -5.68 -11.03 13.50
N ARG A 30 -5.53 -12.30 13.83
CA ARG A 30 -6.31 -12.95 14.90
C ARG A 30 -6.14 -12.22 16.23
N LYS A 31 -4.89 -11.98 16.65
CA LYS A 31 -4.59 -11.23 17.88
C LYS A 31 -5.17 -9.81 17.87
N LEU A 32 -5.14 -9.13 16.72
CA LEU A 32 -5.75 -7.81 16.57
C LEU A 32 -7.29 -7.85 16.69
N MET A 33 -7.94 -8.91 16.20
CA MET A 33 -9.37 -9.10 16.35
C MET A 33 -9.74 -9.39 17.82
N ASP A 34 -9.03 -10.31 18.45
CA ASP A 34 -9.29 -10.73 19.83
C ASP A 34 -9.14 -9.55 20.81
N SER A 35 -8.05 -8.78 20.68
CA SER A 35 -7.79 -7.59 21.50
C SER A 35 -8.82 -6.47 21.30
N ALA A 36 -9.49 -6.42 20.15
CA ALA A 36 -10.54 -5.45 19.86
C ALA A 36 -11.96 -5.97 20.17
N GLY A 37 -12.10 -7.22 20.65
CA GLY A 37 -13.40 -7.86 20.87
C GLY A 37 -14.20 -8.06 19.57
N ALA A 38 -13.50 -8.28 18.45
CA ALA A 38 -14.11 -8.49 17.14
C ALA A 38 -14.47 -9.96 16.92
N SER A 39 -15.66 -10.21 16.37
CA SER A 39 -16.23 -11.55 16.15
C SER A 39 -16.26 -11.98 14.68
N GLY A 40 -15.59 -11.22 13.81
CA GLY A 40 -15.50 -11.52 12.38
C GLY A 40 -14.73 -12.80 12.07
N ARG A 41 -14.67 -13.14 10.79
CA ARG A 41 -14.03 -14.36 10.29
C ARG A 41 -12.71 -14.04 9.59
N ILE A 42 -11.74 -14.95 9.68
CA ILE A 42 -10.50 -14.90 8.89
C ILE A 42 -10.44 -16.15 8.01
N THR A 43 -10.10 -15.98 6.74
CA THR A 43 -9.76 -17.08 5.82
C THR A 43 -8.41 -16.83 5.19
N CYS A 44 -7.64 -17.89 4.95
CA CYS A 44 -6.33 -17.82 4.29
C CYS A 44 -6.42 -18.46 2.91
N HIS A 45 -5.78 -17.83 1.93
CA HIS A 45 -5.81 -18.25 0.53
C HIS A 45 -4.41 -18.13 -0.08
N THR A 46 -4.02 -19.12 -0.88
CA THR A 46 -2.86 -19.04 -1.78
C THR A 46 -3.28 -18.79 -3.23
N ASN A 47 -4.59 -18.84 -3.50
CA ASN A 47 -5.18 -18.48 -4.78
C ASN A 47 -5.76 -17.06 -4.71
N GLN A 48 -5.28 -16.18 -5.60
CA GLN A 48 -5.66 -14.77 -5.64
C GLN A 48 -7.16 -14.57 -5.88
N LYS A 49 -7.71 -15.18 -6.93
CA LYS A 49 -9.11 -15.02 -7.31
C LYS A 49 -10.08 -15.50 -6.23
N ALA A 50 -9.77 -16.62 -5.57
CA ALA A 50 -10.54 -17.14 -4.46
C ALA A 50 -10.56 -16.17 -3.26
N ALA A 51 -9.46 -15.48 -2.99
CA ALA A 51 -9.38 -14.47 -1.92
C ALA A 51 -10.20 -13.20 -2.24
N LEU A 52 -10.35 -12.88 -3.52
CA LEU A 52 -11.05 -11.68 -3.99
C LEU A 52 -12.57 -11.83 -4.07
N GLN A 53 -13.08 -13.06 -4.04
CA GLN A 53 -14.50 -13.36 -4.23
C GLN A 53 -15.38 -12.53 -3.29
N ASP A 54 -16.33 -11.79 -3.86
CA ASP A 54 -17.32 -10.96 -3.17
C ASP A 54 -16.74 -9.89 -2.22
N ALA A 55 -15.46 -9.52 -2.38
CA ALA A 55 -14.84 -8.51 -1.53
C ALA A 55 -15.49 -7.12 -1.72
N ASP A 56 -15.65 -6.36 -0.63
CA ASP A 56 -16.03 -4.94 -0.67
C ASP A 56 -14.82 -4.01 -0.79
N PHE A 57 -13.68 -4.43 -0.22
CA PHE A 57 -12.41 -3.73 -0.24
C PHE A 57 -11.27 -4.70 -0.51
N VAL A 58 -10.30 -4.28 -1.31
CA VAL A 58 -9.12 -5.08 -1.66
C VAL A 58 -7.87 -4.30 -1.26
N VAL A 59 -7.13 -4.76 -0.27
CA VAL A 59 -5.87 -4.12 0.14
C VAL A 59 -4.71 -4.85 -0.52
N VAL A 60 -3.90 -4.14 -1.29
CA VAL A 60 -2.70 -4.70 -1.92
C VAL A 60 -1.44 -4.12 -1.28
N ALA A 61 -0.60 -5.00 -0.73
CA ALA A 61 0.64 -4.65 -0.04
C ALA A 61 1.67 -5.78 -0.22
N PHE A 62 2.29 -5.84 -1.39
CA PHE A 62 3.27 -6.87 -1.76
C PHE A 62 4.50 -6.27 -2.43
N GLN A 63 5.58 -7.05 -2.49
CA GLN A 63 6.81 -6.73 -3.22
C GLN A 63 7.15 -7.87 -4.17
N ILE A 64 7.03 -7.62 -5.47
CA ILE A 64 7.38 -8.60 -6.49
C ILE A 64 8.89 -8.81 -6.50
N GLY A 65 9.29 -10.07 -6.28
CA GLY A 65 10.68 -10.52 -6.32
C GLY A 65 11.53 -10.21 -5.08
N GLY A 66 10.91 -9.70 -4.01
CA GLY A 66 11.56 -9.49 -2.71
C GLY A 66 12.74 -8.53 -2.73
N TYR A 67 13.47 -8.49 -1.61
CA TYR A 67 14.73 -7.77 -1.49
C TYR A 67 15.82 -8.45 -2.33
N GLU A 68 16.00 -9.75 -2.11
CA GLU A 68 16.85 -10.61 -2.93
C GLU A 68 15.97 -11.56 -3.77
N PRO A 69 16.17 -11.62 -5.10
CA PRO A 69 17.24 -10.95 -5.86
C PRO A 69 16.88 -9.53 -6.36
N CYS A 70 15.62 -9.11 -6.34
CA CYS A 70 15.18 -7.98 -7.16
C CYS A 70 15.72 -6.61 -6.72
N THR A 71 15.58 -6.24 -5.45
CA THR A 71 16.11 -4.97 -4.96
C THR A 71 17.63 -4.91 -5.07
N VAL A 72 18.33 -6.02 -4.79
CA VAL A 72 19.79 -6.12 -5.01
C VAL A 72 20.14 -5.93 -6.49
N THR A 73 19.38 -6.54 -7.40
CA THR A 73 19.58 -6.35 -8.84
C THR A 73 19.39 -4.89 -9.26
N ASP A 74 18.38 -4.21 -8.69
CA ASP A 74 18.14 -2.80 -8.97
C ASP A 74 19.34 -1.93 -8.58
N PHE A 75 19.96 -2.19 -7.42
CA PHE A 75 21.19 -1.54 -7.00
C PHE A 75 22.37 -1.84 -7.95
N GLU A 76 22.60 -3.12 -8.24
CA GLU A 76 23.76 -3.54 -9.02
C GLU A 76 23.71 -3.05 -10.47
N VAL A 77 22.52 -3.02 -11.08
CA VAL A 77 22.33 -2.44 -12.41
C VAL A 77 22.70 -0.96 -12.39
N CYS A 78 22.17 -0.18 -11.46
CA CYS A 78 22.43 1.26 -11.38
C CYS A 78 23.91 1.55 -11.11
N LYS A 79 24.54 0.79 -10.21
CA LYS A 79 25.95 0.93 -9.87
C LYS A 79 26.86 0.68 -11.06
N ARG A 80 26.57 -0.31 -11.91
CA ARG A 80 27.31 -0.56 -13.17
C ARG A 80 27.26 0.61 -14.14
N HIS A 81 26.27 1.49 -14.02
CA HIS A 81 26.11 2.70 -14.81
C HIS A 81 26.54 3.98 -14.08
N GLY A 82 27.28 3.85 -12.97
CA GLY A 82 27.82 4.98 -12.22
C GLY A 82 26.81 5.69 -11.31
N LEU A 83 25.64 5.09 -11.07
CA LEU A 83 24.63 5.61 -10.15
C LEU A 83 24.57 4.79 -8.87
N GLU A 84 25.04 5.37 -7.77
CA GLU A 84 24.75 4.86 -6.44
C GLU A 84 23.42 5.46 -5.96
N GLN A 85 22.41 4.60 -5.83
CA GLN A 85 21.08 4.97 -5.36
C GLN A 85 20.83 4.39 -3.96
N THR A 86 19.93 5.03 -3.21
CA THR A 86 19.27 4.36 -2.06
C THR A 86 18.30 3.30 -2.57
N ILE A 87 17.46 2.74 -1.71
CA ILE A 87 16.51 1.67 -2.10
C ILE A 87 15.67 2.01 -3.35
N ALA A 88 15.46 3.30 -3.62
CA ALA A 88 14.81 3.79 -4.83
C ALA A 88 13.48 3.07 -5.12
N ASP A 89 12.73 2.76 -4.05
CA ASP A 89 11.53 1.91 -4.11
C ASP A 89 10.41 2.52 -4.97
N THR A 90 10.47 3.83 -5.21
CA THR A 90 9.40 4.60 -5.86
C THR A 90 9.89 5.46 -7.03
N LEU A 91 11.08 6.03 -6.93
CA LEU A 91 11.60 7.05 -7.84
C LEU A 91 12.92 6.58 -8.46
N GLY A 92 13.32 7.25 -9.54
CA GLY A 92 14.57 6.95 -10.24
C GLY A 92 14.55 5.58 -10.94
N PRO A 93 15.72 5.11 -11.41
CA PRO A 93 15.83 3.87 -12.17
C PRO A 93 15.37 2.63 -11.38
N GLY A 94 15.68 2.53 -10.09
CA GLY A 94 15.14 1.49 -9.21
C GLY A 94 13.60 1.44 -9.21
N GLY A 95 12.97 2.61 -9.08
CA GLY A 95 11.51 2.74 -9.10
C GLY A 95 10.92 2.30 -10.43
N ILE A 96 11.55 2.66 -11.56
CA ILE A 96 11.13 2.25 -12.90
C ILE A 96 11.25 0.73 -13.07
N MET A 97 12.39 0.14 -12.70
CA MET A 97 12.58 -1.32 -12.78
C MET A 97 11.56 -2.07 -11.93
N ARG A 98 11.27 -1.56 -10.72
CA ARG A 98 10.20 -2.09 -9.87
C ARG A 98 8.83 -1.97 -10.52
N ALA A 99 8.48 -0.81 -11.09
CA ALA A 99 7.21 -0.61 -11.80
C ALA A 99 6.99 -1.66 -12.89
N LEU A 100 8.02 -1.88 -13.72
CA LEU A 100 7.98 -2.85 -14.83
C LEU A 100 7.71 -4.27 -14.35
N ARG A 101 8.26 -4.66 -13.19
CA ARG A 101 7.98 -5.97 -12.58
C ARG A 101 6.60 -6.03 -11.93
N THR A 102 6.15 -4.94 -11.32
CA THR A 102 4.94 -4.93 -10.47
C THR A 102 3.65 -4.73 -11.24
N ILE A 103 3.62 -3.83 -12.23
CA ILE A 103 2.41 -3.47 -12.99
C ILE A 103 1.68 -4.70 -13.58
N PRO A 104 2.35 -5.68 -14.20
CA PRO A 104 1.66 -6.85 -14.74
C PRO A 104 0.90 -7.67 -13.68
N HIS A 105 1.39 -7.71 -12.43
CA HIS A 105 0.69 -8.41 -11.34
C HIS A 105 -0.52 -7.63 -10.85
N LEU A 106 -0.41 -6.31 -10.75
CA LEU A 106 -1.56 -5.45 -10.42
C LEU A 106 -2.66 -5.53 -11.49
N TRP A 107 -2.29 -5.64 -12.77
CA TRP A 107 -3.25 -5.88 -13.85
C TRP A 107 -4.00 -7.20 -13.68
N ARG A 108 -3.32 -8.30 -13.30
CA ARG A 108 -3.99 -9.58 -13.00
C ARG A 108 -4.99 -9.46 -11.83
N ILE A 109 -4.65 -8.67 -10.81
CA ILE A 109 -5.59 -8.39 -9.71
C ILE A 109 -6.80 -7.60 -10.24
N CYS A 110 -6.58 -6.60 -11.10
CA CYS A 110 -7.68 -5.83 -11.71
C CYS A 110 -8.58 -6.72 -12.59
N GLU A 111 -8.00 -7.67 -13.33
CA GLU A 111 -8.73 -8.67 -14.12
C GLU A 111 -9.61 -9.52 -13.21
N ASP A 112 -9.05 -10.14 -12.16
CA ASP A 112 -9.81 -10.93 -11.21
C ASP A 112 -10.91 -10.10 -10.53
N MET A 113 -10.59 -8.90 -10.06
CA MET A 113 -11.57 -7.99 -9.44
C MET A 113 -12.72 -7.65 -10.37
N THR A 114 -12.45 -7.45 -11.66
CA THR A 114 -13.50 -7.19 -12.67
C THR A 114 -14.49 -8.33 -12.73
N GLU A 115 -14.02 -9.56 -12.55
CA GLU A 115 -14.86 -10.75 -12.64
C GLU A 115 -15.59 -11.08 -11.33
N VAL A 116 -14.89 -11.04 -10.19
CA VAL A 116 -15.40 -11.61 -8.93
C VAL A 116 -15.80 -10.58 -7.88
N CYS A 117 -15.36 -9.33 -7.99
CA CYS A 117 -15.75 -8.27 -7.06
C CYS A 117 -15.73 -6.87 -7.70
N PRO A 118 -16.47 -6.65 -8.81
CA PRO A 118 -16.34 -5.42 -9.62
C PRO A 118 -16.77 -4.13 -8.90
N LYS A 119 -17.42 -4.23 -7.75
CA LYS A 119 -17.85 -3.09 -6.94
C LYS A 119 -16.84 -2.70 -5.86
N ALA A 120 -15.84 -3.55 -5.62
CA ALA A 120 -14.85 -3.38 -4.57
C ALA A 120 -14.00 -2.13 -4.79
N THR A 121 -13.51 -1.54 -3.69
CA THR A 121 -12.49 -0.48 -3.77
C THR A 121 -11.11 -1.05 -3.44
N MET A 122 -10.17 -0.93 -4.37
CA MET A 122 -8.77 -1.27 -4.16
C MET A 122 -8.07 -0.17 -3.37
N LEU A 123 -7.42 -0.54 -2.27
CA LEU A 123 -6.54 0.30 -1.46
C LEU A 123 -5.09 -0.13 -1.72
N ASN A 124 -4.39 0.65 -2.54
CA ASN A 124 -3.06 0.31 -3.02
C ASN A 124 -1.97 0.88 -2.11
N TYR A 125 -1.20 0.00 -1.46
CA TYR A 125 0.04 0.31 -0.73
C TYR A 125 1.30 -0.12 -1.50
N VAL A 126 1.15 -0.67 -2.70
CA VAL A 126 2.27 -1.19 -3.50
C VAL A 126 3.00 -0.04 -4.20
N ASN A 127 4.29 0.09 -3.88
CA ASN A 127 5.20 0.95 -4.62
C ASN A 127 5.66 0.34 -5.95
N PRO A 128 5.96 1.16 -6.97
CA PRO A 128 5.87 2.63 -7.00
C PRO A 128 4.43 3.14 -7.21
N MET A 129 3.87 3.80 -6.20
CA MET A 129 2.42 4.03 -6.15
C MET A 129 1.90 4.91 -7.29
N ALA A 130 2.62 5.98 -7.65
CA ALA A 130 2.21 6.89 -8.73
C ALA A 130 2.12 6.14 -10.06
N MET A 131 3.18 5.40 -10.43
CA MET A 131 3.22 4.62 -11.67
C MET A 131 2.20 3.47 -11.66
N ASN A 132 2.09 2.74 -10.55
CA ASN A 132 1.15 1.63 -10.38
C ASN A 132 -0.30 2.08 -10.53
N THR A 133 -0.68 3.14 -9.80
CA THR A 133 -2.06 3.67 -9.82
C THR A 133 -2.40 4.21 -11.21
N TRP A 134 -1.46 4.92 -11.85
CA TRP A 134 -1.65 5.41 -13.22
C TRP A 134 -1.81 4.26 -14.23
N ALA A 135 -0.95 3.24 -14.17
CA ALA A 135 -1.02 2.09 -15.07
C ALA A 135 -2.30 1.25 -14.88
N MET A 136 -2.78 1.10 -13.65
CA MET A 136 -4.07 0.46 -13.38
C MET A 136 -5.23 1.30 -13.93
N TYR A 137 -5.22 2.62 -13.70
CA TYR A 137 -6.28 3.53 -14.17
C TYR A 137 -6.36 3.56 -15.71
N ALA A 138 -5.21 3.65 -16.37
CA ALA A 138 -5.14 3.72 -17.82
C ALA A 138 -5.72 2.47 -18.52
N ARG A 139 -5.58 1.29 -17.90
CA ARG A 139 -6.01 0.01 -18.48
C ARG A 139 -7.37 -0.47 -17.96
N TYR A 140 -7.68 -0.22 -16.69
CA TYR A 140 -8.91 -0.66 -16.02
C TYR A 140 -9.61 0.54 -15.34
N PRO A 141 -10.08 1.54 -16.12
CA PRO A 141 -10.64 2.77 -15.57
C PRO A 141 -11.92 2.56 -14.73
N HIS A 142 -12.57 1.39 -14.86
CA HIS A 142 -13.74 1.01 -14.07
C HIS A 142 -13.41 0.49 -12.66
N ILE A 143 -12.16 0.10 -12.39
CA ILE A 143 -11.74 -0.33 -11.05
C ILE A 143 -11.64 0.89 -10.15
N LYS A 144 -12.40 0.88 -9.04
CA LYS A 144 -12.29 1.89 -7.99
C LYS A 144 -10.99 1.66 -7.24
N GLN A 145 -10.08 2.61 -7.27
CA GLN A 145 -8.78 2.48 -6.60
C GLN A 145 -8.33 3.79 -5.95
N VAL A 146 -7.61 3.66 -4.83
CA VAL A 146 -6.96 4.75 -4.12
C VAL A 146 -5.55 4.31 -3.71
N GLY A 147 -4.53 5.09 -4.05
CA GLY A 147 -3.18 4.92 -3.52
C GLY A 147 -3.03 5.56 -2.15
N LEU A 148 -2.48 4.84 -1.18
CA LEU A 148 -2.34 5.29 0.21
C LEU A 148 -0.88 5.31 0.67
N CYS A 149 -0.37 6.49 1.02
CA CYS A 149 0.98 6.68 1.53
C CYS A 149 0.93 7.56 2.79
N HIS A 150 1.86 7.34 3.72
CA HIS A 150 1.97 8.05 4.99
C HIS A 150 2.97 9.22 4.95
N SER A 151 3.62 9.47 3.80
CA SER A 151 4.74 10.43 3.71
C SER A 151 4.34 11.85 4.12
N VAL A 152 3.16 12.34 3.71
CA VAL A 152 2.72 13.69 4.10
C VAL A 152 2.46 13.76 5.60
N GLN A 153 1.69 12.84 6.17
CA GLN A 153 1.39 12.88 7.60
C GLN A 153 2.67 12.72 8.45
N GLY A 154 3.53 11.79 8.06
CA GLY A 154 4.81 11.53 8.74
C GLY A 154 5.73 12.74 8.73
N THR A 155 5.89 13.41 7.59
CA THR A 155 6.72 14.63 7.52
C THR A 155 6.12 15.77 8.34
N ALA A 156 4.79 15.93 8.39
CA ALA A 156 4.17 16.95 9.24
C ALA A 156 4.42 16.66 10.74
N GLU A 157 4.30 15.39 11.16
CA GLU A 157 4.59 14.95 12.53
C GLU A 157 6.06 15.10 12.91
N GLU A 158 7.00 14.90 11.97
CA GLU A 158 8.42 15.16 12.17
C GLU A 158 8.71 16.65 12.36
N LEU A 159 8.19 17.49 11.46
CA LEU A 159 8.33 18.95 11.57
C LEU A 159 7.73 19.49 12.88
N ALA A 160 6.56 18.98 13.30
CA ALA A 160 5.94 19.32 14.56
C ALA A 160 6.88 19.03 15.75
N ARG A 161 7.46 17.82 15.77
CA ARG A 161 8.39 17.39 16.81
C ARG A 161 9.64 18.23 16.86
N ASP A 162 10.27 18.49 15.70
CA ASP A 162 11.48 19.30 15.61
C ASP A 162 11.27 20.74 16.09
N LEU A 163 10.05 21.27 15.92
CA LEU A 163 9.66 22.62 16.32
C LEU A 163 8.98 22.69 17.69
N ASN A 164 8.84 21.57 18.40
CA ASN A 164 8.09 21.44 19.68
C ASN A 164 6.63 21.94 19.59
N ILE A 165 5.96 21.68 18.47
CA ILE A 165 4.54 21.99 18.23
C ILE A 165 3.72 20.72 18.45
N ASP A 166 2.51 20.85 19.02
CA ASP A 166 1.57 19.72 19.08
C ASP A 166 1.15 19.33 17.65
N PRO A 167 1.43 18.10 17.18
CA PRO A 167 1.05 17.64 15.85
C PRO A 167 -0.45 17.80 15.56
N ALA A 168 -1.30 17.68 16.59
CA ALA A 168 -2.75 17.83 16.44
C ALA A 168 -3.19 19.27 16.12
N SER A 169 -2.34 20.26 16.40
CA SER A 169 -2.59 21.67 16.09
C SER A 169 -2.21 22.06 14.65
N LEU A 170 -1.44 21.22 13.95
CA LEU A 170 -1.01 21.51 12.59
C LEU A 170 -2.15 21.36 11.60
N ARG A 171 -2.31 22.38 10.75
CA ARG A 171 -3.15 22.34 9.57
C ARG A 171 -2.29 22.58 8.35
N TYR A 172 -2.47 21.74 7.34
CA TYR A 172 -1.69 21.84 6.12
C TYR A 172 -2.49 21.47 4.89
N ARG A 173 -2.06 22.06 3.78
CA ARG A 173 -2.52 21.73 2.43
C ARG A 173 -1.32 21.30 1.61
N CYS A 174 -1.40 20.11 1.03
CA CYS A 174 -0.33 19.54 0.21
C CYS A 174 -0.79 19.27 -1.21
N ALA A 175 0.15 19.34 -2.15
CA ALA A 175 -0.07 18.93 -3.53
C ALA A 175 1.18 18.30 -4.13
N GLY A 176 1.00 17.44 -5.12
CA GLY A 176 2.05 16.76 -5.85
C GLY A 176 1.68 15.31 -6.15
N ILE A 177 2.68 14.49 -6.44
CA ILE A 177 2.52 13.05 -6.65
C ILE A 177 3.11 12.27 -5.46
N ASN A 178 2.82 10.97 -5.38
CA ASN A 178 3.42 10.12 -4.35
C ASN A 178 4.95 10.26 -4.34
N HIS A 179 5.52 10.52 -3.15
CA HIS A 179 6.93 10.78 -2.88
C HIS A 179 7.55 12.00 -3.60
N MET A 180 6.71 12.88 -4.16
CA MET A 180 7.10 14.19 -4.67
C MET A 180 5.95 15.18 -4.44
N ALA A 181 5.66 15.41 -3.16
CA ALA A 181 4.62 16.31 -2.69
C ALA A 181 5.22 17.43 -1.85
N PHE A 182 4.54 18.58 -1.86
CA PHE A 182 4.97 19.79 -1.18
C PHE A 182 3.84 20.34 -0.32
N TYR A 183 4.19 20.89 0.83
CA TYR A 183 3.28 21.74 1.60
C TYR A 183 3.12 23.07 0.86
N LEU A 184 1.90 23.38 0.46
CA LEU A 184 1.53 24.68 -0.08
C LEU A 184 1.21 25.68 1.05
N GLU A 185 0.63 25.15 2.13
CA GLU A 185 0.31 25.84 3.37
C GLU A 185 0.61 24.91 4.54
N LEU A 186 1.18 25.44 5.62
CA LEU A 186 1.47 24.73 6.87
C LEU A 186 1.40 25.74 8.01
N ASP A 187 0.35 25.65 8.81
CA ASP A 187 0.05 26.56 9.90
C ASP A 187 -0.14 25.79 11.21
N ALA A 188 0.36 26.33 12.31
CA ALA A 188 -0.01 25.87 13.65
C ALA A 188 -1.21 26.67 14.12
N GLN A 189 -2.31 25.99 14.47
CA GLN A 189 -3.42 26.66 15.15
C GLN A 189 -3.01 26.95 16.60
N ASN A 190 -2.51 28.16 16.84
CA ASN A 190 -2.50 28.71 18.18
C ASN A 190 -3.96 28.97 18.56
N GLY A 191 -4.39 28.44 19.71
CA GLY A 191 -5.65 28.83 20.33
C GLY A 191 -5.70 30.32 20.64
#